data_AF-A0A7W4H508-F1
#
_entry.id   AF-A0A7W4H508-F1
#
_cell.length_a   1.000
_cell.length_b   1.000
_cell.length_c   1.000
_cell.angle_alpha   90.00
_cell.angle_beta   90.00
_cell.angle_gamma   90.00
#
_symmetry.space_group_name_H-M   'P 1'
#
loop_
_entity.id
_entity.type
_entity.pdbx_description
1 polymer ?
#
loop_
_entity_poly.entity_id
_entity_poly.type
_entity_poly.pdbx_seq_one_letter_code
_entity_poly.pdbx_strand_id
1 'polypeptide(L)'
;MSTDPVTTLREQRLALRQRLLVQRQRIRHLLAPSGPADDVFPRSLTMRLITQRPAVALRLASQVAMVLLGPRLVRGLGGALLLARLLHSATHNPPLLPAPDDER
;
A
#
# COMPACT_ATOMS: atom_id res chain seq x y z
N MET A 1 -53.23 -43.73 30.61
CA MET A 1 -52.34 -43.32 29.50
C MET A 1 -51.10 -42.70 30.11
N SER A 2 -50.07 -43.50 30.37
CA SER A 2 -48.82 -43.03 30.99
C SER A 2 -47.95 -42.41 29.89
N THR A 3 -47.78 -41.08 29.93
CA THR A 3 -46.78 -40.41 29.10
C THR A 3 -45.41 -40.66 29.72
N ASP A 4 -44.62 -41.51 29.08
CA ASP A 4 -43.25 -41.78 29.53
C ASP A 4 -42.44 -40.47 29.59
N PRO A 5 -41.75 -40.17 30.70
CA PRO A 5 -40.97 -38.92 30.83
C PRO A 5 -39.82 -38.83 29.81
N VAL A 6 -39.44 -39.96 29.21
CA VAL A 6 -38.38 -40.04 28.20
C VAL A 6 -38.87 -39.55 26.83
N THR A 7 -40.15 -39.78 26.48
CA THR A 7 -40.72 -39.33 25.20
C THR A 7 -40.91 -37.82 25.21
N THR A 8 -41.38 -37.26 26.32
CA THR A 8 -41.59 -35.81 26.50
C THR A 8 -40.27 -35.01 26.47
N LEU A 9 -39.19 -35.53 27.07
CA LEU A 9 -37.86 -34.92 26.98
C LEU A 9 -37.29 -34.92 25.55
N ARG A 10 -37.56 -35.99 24.79
CA ARG A 10 -37.11 -36.11 23.40
C ARG A 10 -37.84 -35.09 22.51
N GLU A 11 -39.14 -34.92 22.72
CA GLU A 11 -39.95 -33.91 22.04
C GLU A 11 -39.49 -32.49 22.35
N GLN A 12 -39.21 -32.18 23.63
CA GLN A 12 -38.67 -30.88 24.04
C GLN A 12 -37.31 -30.57 23.39
N ARG A 13 -36.41 -31.57 23.31
CA ARG A 13 -35.11 -31.42 22.63
C ARG A 13 -35.27 -31.14 21.13
N LEU A 14 -36.22 -31.80 20.47
CA LEU A 14 -36.52 -31.57 19.06
C LEU A 14 -37.07 -30.16 18.82
N ALA A 15 -38.04 -29.73 19.64
CA ALA A 15 -38.60 -28.39 19.58
C ALA A 15 -37.52 -27.30 19.79
N LEU A 16 -36.60 -27.51 20.75
CA LEU A 16 -35.50 -26.59 21.00
C LEU A 16 -34.52 -26.52 19.80
N ARG A 17 -34.18 -27.68 19.21
CA ARG A 17 -33.30 -27.73 18.03
C ARG A 17 -33.91 -26.96 16.86
N GLN A 18 -35.21 -27.12 16.60
CA GLN A 18 -35.89 -26.38 15.54
C GLN A 18 -35.82 -24.86 15.76
N ARG A 19 -36.07 -24.40 16.99
CA ARG A 19 -35.96 -22.98 17.35
C ARG A 19 -34.54 -22.43 17.14
N LEU A 20 -33.53 -23.18 17.54
CA LEU A 20 -32.13 -22.79 17.35
C LEU A 20 -31.72 -22.72 15.88
N LEU A 21 -32.23 -23.62 15.03
CA LEU A 21 -31.98 -23.57 13.59
C LEU A 21 -32.56 -22.32 12.95
N VAL A 22 -33.81 -21.98 13.29
CA VAL A 22 -34.46 -20.75 12.81
C VAL A 22 -33.71 -19.50 13.28
N GLN A 23 -33.29 -19.47 14.54
CA GLN A 23 -32.48 -18.36 15.07
C GLN A 23 -31.13 -18.23 14.35
N ARG A 24 -30.43 -19.35 14.10
CA ARG A 24 -29.17 -19.34 13.36
C ARG A 24 -29.33 -18.85 11.93
N GLN A 25 -30.41 -19.22 11.26
CA GLN A 25 -30.73 -18.71 9.93
C GLN A 25 -30.97 -17.20 9.96
N ARG A 26 -31.72 -16.70 10.94
CA ARG A 26 -31.97 -15.26 11.11
C ARG A 26 -30.69 -14.48 11.40
N ILE A 27 -29.84 -14.99 12.30
CA ILE A 27 -28.52 -14.41 12.59
C ILE A 27 -27.65 -14.41 11.33
N ARG A 28 -27.61 -15.51 10.59
CA ARG A 28 -26.86 -15.60 9.33
C ARG A 28 -27.36 -14.59 8.31
N HIS A 29 -28.66 -14.34 8.25
CA HIS A 29 -29.22 -13.34 7.33
C HIS A 29 -28.89 -11.91 7.78
N LEU A 30 -28.92 -11.62 9.08
CA LEU A 30 -28.56 -10.31 9.63
C LEU A 30 -27.04 -10.03 9.57
N LEU A 31 -26.21 -11.07 9.66
CA LEU A 31 -24.76 -10.97 9.61
C LEU A 31 -24.19 -11.17 8.21
N ALA A 32 -24.97 -11.66 7.24
CA ALA A 32 -24.53 -11.75 5.87
C ALA A 32 -24.40 -10.32 5.33
N PRO A 33 -23.18 -9.85 5.03
CA PRO A 33 -23.01 -8.55 4.40
C PRO A 33 -23.74 -8.60 3.05
N SER A 34 -24.53 -7.57 2.77
CA SER A 34 -25.24 -7.36 1.50
C SER A 34 -24.26 -6.98 0.39
N GLY A 35 -23.32 -7.86 0.08
CA GLY A 35 -22.28 -7.63 -0.91
C GLY A 35 -21.87 -8.92 -1.59
N PRO A 36 -21.50 -8.86 -2.89
CA PRO A 36 -21.03 -10.01 -3.63
C PRO A 36 -19.84 -10.63 -2.92
N ALA A 37 -19.78 -11.95 -2.98
CA ALA A 37 -18.77 -12.81 -2.39
C ALA A 37 -17.35 -12.42 -2.81
N ASP A 38 -16.76 -11.48 -2.09
CA ASP A 38 -15.32 -11.26 -2.01
C ASP A 38 -15.02 -10.99 -0.54
N ASP A 39 -14.83 -12.08 0.20
CA ASP A 39 -14.55 -12.13 1.63
C ASP A 39 -13.14 -11.57 1.97
N VAL A 40 -12.69 -10.58 1.21
CA VAL A 40 -11.44 -9.85 1.39
C VAL A 40 -11.77 -8.50 2.03
N PHE A 41 -12.53 -8.53 3.13
CA PHE A 41 -12.55 -7.38 4.02
C PHE A 41 -11.11 -7.15 4.49
N PRO A 42 -10.48 -5.99 4.23
CA PRO A 42 -9.07 -5.83 4.53
C PRO A 42 -8.89 -5.90 6.04
N ARG A 43 -8.29 -7.00 6.53
CA ARG A 43 -8.15 -7.31 7.95
C ARG A 43 -7.25 -6.32 8.69
N SER A 44 -6.45 -5.54 7.97
CA SER A 44 -5.56 -4.53 8.53
C SER A 44 -5.86 -3.12 8.02
N LEU A 45 -5.58 -2.13 8.87
CA LEU A 45 -5.68 -0.71 8.54
C LEU A 45 -4.82 -0.32 7.33
N THR A 46 -3.65 -0.95 7.19
CA THR A 46 -2.74 -0.72 6.04
C THR A 46 -3.36 -1.21 4.73
N MET A 47 -3.96 -2.40 4.73
CA MET A 47 -4.61 -2.96 3.54
C MET A 47 -5.86 -2.15 3.18
N ARG A 48 -6.61 -1.65 4.18
CA ARG A 48 -7.69 -0.67 3.98
C ARG A 48 -7.20 0.62 3.32
N LEU A 49 -6.07 1.17 3.78
CA LEU A 49 -5.52 2.41 3.22
C LEU A 49 -5.15 2.25 1.73
N ILE A 50 -4.52 1.12 1.38
CA ILE A 50 -4.07 0.82 0.02
C ILE A 50 -5.26 0.61 -0.92
N THR A 51 -6.28 -0.12 -0.50
CA THR A 51 -7.44 -0.46 -1.34
C THR A 51 -8.48 0.66 -1.42
N GLN A 52 -8.74 1.38 -0.33
CA GLN A 52 -9.80 2.40 -0.29
C GLN A 52 -9.33 3.80 -0.68
N ARG A 53 -8.04 4.12 -0.48
CA ARG A 53 -7.50 5.47 -0.72
C ARG A 53 -6.14 5.41 -1.41
N PRO A 54 -6.07 4.90 -2.65
CA PRO A 54 -4.82 4.69 -3.37
C PRO A 54 -4.01 5.99 -3.55
N ALA A 55 -4.69 7.12 -3.78
CA ALA A 55 -4.04 8.42 -3.91
C ALA A 55 -3.27 8.85 -2.65
N VAL A 56 -3.78 8.53 -1.46
CA VAL A 56 -3.11 8.85 -0.18
C VAL A 56 -1.91 7.94 0.02
N ALA A 57 -2.05 6.65 -0.28
CA ALA A 57 -0.95 5.68 -0.23
C ALA A 57 0.18 6.06 -1.21
N LEU A 58 -0.16 6.48 -2.43
CA LEU A 58 0.81 6.94 -3.43
C LEU A 58 1.58 8.18 -2.96
N ARG A 59 0.88 9.15 -2.36
CA ARG A 59 1.51 10.36 -1.81
C ARG A 59 2.51 10.02 -0.70
N LEU A 60 2.13 9.16 0.24
CA LEU A 60 3.04 8.71 1.30
C LEU A 60 4.26 7.98 0.72
N ALA A 61 4.05 7.06 -0.22
CA ALA A 61 5.16 6.36 -0.89
C ALA A 61 6.09 7.33 -1.61
N SER A 62 5.55 8.35 -2.30
CA SER A 62 6.34 9.35 -3.00
C SER A 62 7.17 10.23 -2.05
N GLN A 63 6.61 10.60 -0.88
CA GLN A 63 7.33 11.35 0.14
C GLN A 63 8.48 10.53 0.73
N VAL A 64 8.24 9.24 1.04
CA VAL A 64 9.29 8.34 1.53
C VAL A 64 10.39 8.15 0.47
N ALA A 65 10.00 7.98 -0.80
CA ALA A 65 10.95 7.88 -1.90
C ALA A 65 11.78 9.17 -2.05
N MET A 66 11.17 10.36 -1.93
CA MET A 66 11.89 11.63 -1.95
C MET A 66 12.89 11.76 -0.80
N VAL A 67 12.54 11.30 0.40
CA VAL A 67 13.47 11.36 1.55
C VAL A 67 14.65 10.40 1.35
N LEU A 68 14.42 9.20 0.79
CA LEU A 68 15.49 8.24 0.52
C LEU A 68 16.38 8.63 -0.67
N LEU A 69 15.77 9.08 -1.78
CA LEU A 69 16.50 9.39 -3.02
C LEU A 69 16.99 10.85 -3.07
N GLY A 70 16.35 11.77 -2.35
CA GLY A 70 16.70 13.18 -2.30
C GLY A 70 18.18 13.46 -2.06
N PRO A 71 18.82 12.91 -1.01
CA PRO A 71 20.24 13.15 -0.75
C PRO A 71 21.17 12.51 -1.79
N ARG A 72 20.74 11.44 -2.47
CA ARG A 72 21.51 10.82 -3.57
C ARG A 72 21.41 11.62 -4.86
N LEU A 73 20.22 12.14 -5.16
CA LEU A 73 19.97 13.01 -6.32
C LEU A 73 20.69 14.36 -6.18
N VAL A 74 20.68 14.96 -4.98
CA VAL A 74 21.42 16.20 -4.69
C VAL A 74 22.94 15.99 -4.85
N ARG A 75 23.48 14.85 -4.40
CA ARG A 75 24.89 14.50 -4.63
C ARG A 75 25.23 14.33 -6.11
N GLY A 76 24.36 13.65 -6.87
CA GLY A 76 24.57 13.44 -8.31
C GLY A 76 24.54 14.74 -9.12
N LEU A 77 23.56 15.60 -8.86
CA LEU A 77 23.41 16.89 -9.56
C LEU A 77 24.53 17.87 -9.22
N GLY A 78 24.95 17.95 -7.94
CA GLY A 78 26.07 18.79 -7.53
C GLY A 78 27.39 18.37 -8.18
N GLY A 79 27.66 17.06 -8.23
CA GLY A 79 28.83 16.52 -8.92
C GLY A 79 28.80 16.78 -10.42
N ALA A 80 27.67 16.55 -11.09
CA ALA A 80 27.51 16.77 -12.52
C ALA A 80 27.67 18.24 -12.92
N LEU A 81 27.14 19.18 -12.11
CA LEU A 81 27.31 20.63 -12.34
C LEU A 81 28.76 21.08 -12.20
N LEU A 82 29.50 20.53 -11.22
CA LEU A 82 30.93 20.82 -11.09
C LEU A 82 31.72 20.25 -12.27
N LEU A 83 31.43 19.02 -12.69
CA LEU A 83 32.05 18.39 -13.86
C LEU A 83 31.75 19.16 -15.15
N ALA A 84 30.50 19.59 -15.34
CA ALA A 84 30.09 20.42 -16.47
C ALA A 84 30.77 21.79 -16.43
N ARG A 85 30.91 22.43 -15.26
CA ARG A 85 31.67 23.68 -15.12
C ARG A 85 33.15 23.50 -15.43
N LEU A 86 33.76 22.40 -14.99
CA LEU A 86 35.17 22.10 -15.27
C LEU A 86 35.40 21.86 -16.77
N LEU A 87 34.55 21.08 -17.43
CA LEU A 87 34.59 20.88 -18.89
C LEU A 87 34.35 22.19 -19.64
N HIS A 88 33.39 22.99 -19.17
CA HIS A 88 33.11 24.29 -19.76
C HIS A 88 34.31 25.24 -19.61
N SER A 89 34.94 25.30 -18.44
CA SER A 89 36.16 26.11 -18.24
C SER A 89 37.36 25.60 -19.03
N ALA A 90 37.50 24.28 -19.23
CA ALA A 90 38.57 23.69 -20.02
C ALA A 90 38.38 23.94 -21.53
N THR A 91 37.14 24.10 -21.99
CA THR A 91 36.83 24.39 -23.40
C THR A 91 36.80 25.89 -23.72
N HIS A 92 36.59 26.76 -22.70
CA HIS A 92 36.56 28.21 -22.87
C HIS A 92 37.92 28.91 -22.70
N ASN A 93 38.98 28.16 -22.36
CA ASN A 93 40.33 28.71 -22.27
C ASN A 93 41.15 28.22 -23.47
N PRO A 94 41.22 28.97 -24.60
CA PRO A 94 42.11 28.59 -25.68
C PRO A 94 43.56 28.62 -25.16
N PRO A 95 44.40 27.62 -25.48
CA PRO A 95 45.81 27.69 -25.17
C PRO A 95 46.37 28.94 -25.83
N LEU A 96 46.91 29.84 -25.01
CA LEU A 96 47.70 30.98 -25.46
C LEU A 96 48.94 30.40 -26.16
N LEU A 97 48.81 30.21 -27.48
CA LEU A 97 49.92 29.84 -28.35
C LEU A 97 50.99 30.93 -28.18
N PRO A 98 52.22 30.62 -27.75
CA PRO A 98 53.28 31.61 -27.77
C PRO A 98 53.47 32.05 -29.23
N ALA A 99 53.38 33.36 -29.45
CA ALA A 99 53.64 33.96 -30.75
C ALA A 99 55.04 33.51 -31.23
N PRO A 100 55.21 33.14 -32.51
CA PRO A 100 56.53 32.90 -33.05
C PRO A 100 57.30 34.23 -32.99
N ASP A 101 58.43 34.22 -32.29
CA ASP A 101 59.38 35.31 -32.29
C ASP A 101 59.81 35.56 -33.75
N ASP A 102 59.42 36.71 -34.29
CA ASP A 102 59.87 37.18 -35.60
C ASP A 102 61.39 37.34 -35.58
N GLU A 103 62.04 36.59 -36.48
CA GLU A 103 63.44 36.72 -36.83
C GLU A 103 63.81 38.19 -37.12
N ARG A 104 64.75 38.76 -36.35
CA ARG A 104 65.70 39.79 -36.82
C ARG A 104 67.03 39.70 -36.09
#